data_AF-A0AAP9Y2F0-F1
#
_entry.id   AF-A0AAP9Y2F0-F1
#
_cell.length_a   1.000
_cell.length_b   1.000
_cell.length_c   1.000
_cell.angle_alpha   90.00
_cell.angle_beta   90.00
_cell.angle_gamma   90.00
#
_symmetry.space_group_name_H-M   'P 1'
#
loop_
_entity.id
_entity.type
_entity.pdbx_description
1 polymer ?
#
loop_
_entity_poly.entity_id
_entity_poly.type
_entity_poly.pdbx_seq_one_letter_code
_entity_poly.pdbx_strand_id
1 'polypeptide(L)'
;MKVTINGFIFARPARDGSLNFEFSEYDVTKYDNHAAKVREHSIEVDVPDDFDPRPGIVENLEREKTQILAEANLKVTDINRLIQTLLAIDNAPTDRTPA
;
A
#
# COMPACT_ATOMS: atom_id res chain seq x y z
N MET A 1 5.27 24.82 16.77
CA MET A 1 5.53 24.07 18.01
C MET A 1 6.76 23.20 17.86
N LYS A 2 7.60 23.14 18.90
CA LYS A 2 8.72 22.19 18.98
C LYS A 2 8.21 20.83 19.45
N VAL A 3 8.62 19.77 18.76
CA VAL A 3 8.32 18.38 19.13
C VAL A 3 9.63 17.64 19.30
N THR A 4 9.76 16.92 20.42
CA THR A 4 10.88 16.02 20.69
C THR A 4 10.38 14.58 20.55
N ILE A 5 11.01 13.82 19.65
CA ILE A 5 10.71 12.41 19.40
C ILE A 5 11.86 11.59 19.99
N ASN A 6 11.56 10.78 21.00
CA ASN A 6 12.55 9.93 21.66
C ASN A 6 12.44 8.50 21.12
N GLY A 7 13.58 7.86 20.91
CA GLY A 7 13.61 6.49 20.41
C GLY A 7 15.01 5.96 20.30
N PHE A 8 15.20 5.09 19.31
CA PHE A 8 16.40 4.27 19.17
C PHE A 8 16.74 4.13 17.68
N ILE A 9 18.04 4.08 17.39
CA ILE A 9 18.55 3.69 16.07
C ILE A 9 18.89 2.21 16.10
N PHE A 10 18.42 1.47 15.10
CA PHE A 10 18.70 0.06 14.90
C PHE A 10 19.44 -0.16 13.59
N ALA A 11 20.25 -1.20 13.55
CA ALA A 11 20.88 -1.70 12.33
C ALA A 11 20.34 -3.11 12.03
N ARG A 12 20.10 -3.39 10.75
CA ARG A 12 19.73 -4.72 10.26
C ARG A 12 20.38 -5.01 8.91
N PRO A 13 20.68 -6.29 8.60
CA PRO A 13 21.18 -6.65 7.29
C PRO A 13 20.10 -6.40 6.22
N ALA A 14 20.50 -5.73 5.14
CA ALA A 14 19.72 -5.61 3.92
C ALA A 14 19.90 -6.85 3.03
N ARG A 15 19.04 -6.99 2.01
CA ARG A 15 19.09 -8.13 1.08
C ARG A 15 20.38 -8.20 0.27
N ASP A 16 21.05 -7.08 0.07
CA ASP A 16 22.32 -6.97 -0.66
C ASP A 16 23.56 -7.17 0.24
N GLY A 17 23.36 -7.48 1.53
CA GLY A 17 24.43 -7.66 2.50
C GLY A 17 24.94 -6.37 3.14
N SER A 18 24.41 -5.21 2.77
CA SER A 18 24.70 -3.95 3.46
C SER A 18 23.93 -3.82 4.79
N LEU A 19 24.21 -2.78 5.57
CA LEU A 19 23.43 -2.44 6.76
C LEU A 19 22.41 -1.37 6.44
N ASN A 20 21.15 -1.63 6.81
CA ASN A 20 20.08 -0.64 6.85
C ASN A 20 19.95 -0.10 8.27
N PHE A 21 19.77 1.23 8.42
CA PHE A 21 19.57 1.91 9.68
C PHE A 21 18.18 2.51 9.76
N GLU A 22 17.49 2.29 10.88
CA GLU A 22 16.13 2.73 11.10
C GLU A 22 15.96 3.34 12.49
N PHE A 23 15.14 4.39 12.59
CA PHE A 23 14.70 4.95 13.87
C PHE A 23 13.35 4.37 14.25
N SER A 24 13.18 3.99 15.52
CA SER A 24 11.88 3.64 16.09
C SER A 24 11.75 4.17 17.51
N GLU A 25 10.53 4.55 17.88
CA GLU A 25 10.18 5.06 19.22
C GLU A 25 10.17 3.96 20.30
N TYR A 26 10.23 2.69 19.89
CA TYR A 26 10.26 1.54 20.78
C TYR A 26 11.45 0.61 20.49
N ASP A 27 11.77 -0.25 21.46
CA ASP A 27 12.83 -1.23 21.32
C ASP A 27 12.42 -2.40 20.41
N VAL A 28 12.78 -2.32 19.13
CA VAL A 28 12.41 -3.33 18.13
C VAL A 28 13.09 -4.68 18.37
N THR A 29 14.22 -4.72 19.09
CA THR A 29 14.96 -5.96 19.36
C THR A 29 14.17 -6.96 20.22
N LYS A 30 13.10 -6.49 20.87
CA LYS A 30 12.15 -7.34 21.61
C LYS A 30 11.24 -8.16 20.71
N TYR A 31 11.12 -7.81 19.44
CA TYR A 31 10.18 -8.40 18.49
C TYR A 31 10.86 -8.88 17.19
N ASP A 32 12.06 -8.38 16.89
CA ASP A 32 12.86 -8.76 15.73
C ASP A 32 14.27 -9.19 16.15
N ASN A 33 14.55 -10.49 16.01
CA ASN A 33 15.84 -11.10 16.36
C ASN A 33 16.96 -10.76 15.35
N HIS A 34 16.64 -10.14 14.23
CA HIS A 34 17.61 -9.72 13.21
C HIS A 34 18.00 -8.24 13.34
N ALA A 35 17.41 -7.51 14.28
CA ALA A 35 17.74 -6.13 14.57
C ALA A 35 18.75 -6.02 15.71
N ALA A 36 19.72 -5.10 15.58
CA ALA A 36 20.65 -4.75 16.64
C ALA A 36 20.44 -3.29 17.05
N LYS A 37 20.25 -3.04 18.36
CA LYS A 37 20.19 -1.68 18.90
C LYS A 37 21.55 -1.02 18.80
N VAL A 38 21.63 0.06 18.03
CA VAL A 38 22.85 0.85 17.88
C VAL A 38 22.97 1.84 19.05
N ARG A 39 21.93 2.66 19.26
CA ARG A 39 21.90 3.66 20.34
C ARG A 39 20.49 4.19 20.60
N GLU A 40 20.32 4.79 21.76
CA GLU A 40 19.23 5.74 22.02
C GLU A 40 19.47 7.05 21.27
N HIS A 41 18.38 7.66 20.81
CA HIS A 41 18.43 8.90 20.05
C HIS A 41 17.17 9.74 20.28
N SER A 42 17.33 11.06 20.21
CA SER A 42 16.25 12.02 20.33
C SER A 42 16.34 12.99 19.16
N ILE A 43 15.20 13.25 18.54
CA ILE A 43 15.09 14.12 17.37
C ILE A 43 14.20 15.29 17.78
N GLU A 44 14.72 16.51 17.65
CA GLU A 44 13.93 17.73 17.79
C GLU A 44 13.52 18.24 16.41
N VAL A 45 12.22 18.50 16.25
CA VAL A 45 11.66 19.06 15.01
C VAL A 45 10.77 20.25 15.33
N ASP A 46 10.85 21.25 14.46
CA ASP A 46 9.94 22.40 14.46
C ASP A 46 8.75 22.07 13.55
N VAL A 47 7.57 21.91 14.15
CA VAL A 47 6.29 21.69 13.42
C VAL A 47 5.54 23.02 13.37
N PRO A 48 5.02 23.46 12.21
CA PRO A 48 4.18 24.66 12.14
C PRO A 48 2.97 24.56 13.10
N ASP A 49 2.57 25.67 13.74
CA ASP A 49 1.45 25.65 14.70
C ASP A 49 0.09 25.41 14.02
N ASP A 50 0.01 25.71 12.72
CA ASP A 50 -1.14 25.50 11.85
C ASP A 50 -1.05 24.19 11.04
N PHE A 51 -0.09 23.31 11.39
CA PHE A 51 0.08 22.04 10.69
C PHE A 51 -1.16 21.16 10.81
N ASP A 52 -1.75 20.83 9.66
CA ASP A 52 -2.87 19.90 9.54
C ASP A 52 -2.42 18.66 8.75
N PRO A 53 -2.43 17.46 9.35
CA PRO A 53 -2.04 16.24 8.64
C PRO A 53 -3.11 15.74 7.65
N ARG A 54 -4.36 16.23 7.76
CA ARG A 54 -5.50 15.71 6.98
C ARG A 54 -5.30 15.78 5.46
N PRO A 55 -4.80 16.88 4.86
CA PRO A 55 -4.62 16.96 3.41
C PRO A 55 -3.71 15.85 2.86
N GLY A 56 -2.58 15.58 3.51
CA GLY A 56 -1.66 14.52 3.11
C GLY A 56 -2.27 13.12 3.26
N ILE A 57 -3.02 12.89 4.34
CA ILE A 57 -3.74 11.63 4.54
C ILE A 57 -4.83 11.44 3.46
N VAL A 58 -5.60 12.49 3.14
CA VAL A 58 -6.62 12.46 2.09
C VAL A 58 -6.01 12.16 0.73
N GLU A 59 -4.87 12.77 0.39
CA GLU A 59 -4.17 12.49 -0.86
C GLU A 59 -3.77 11.01 -0.96
N ASN A 60 -3.22 10.44 0.12
CA ASN A 60 -2.87 9.03 0.18
C ASN A 60 -4.09 8.12 -0.07
N LEU A 61 -5.22 8.43 0.57
CA LEU A 61 -6.48 7.68 0.42
C LEU A 61 -7.06 7.79 -0.99
N GLU A 62 -6.99 8.96 -1.64
CA GLU A 62 -7.44 9.10 -3.02
C GLU A 62 -6.55 8.31 -4.00
N ARG A 63 -5.24 8.20 -3.74
CA ARG A 63 -4.36 7.31 -4.53
C ARG A 63 -4.75 5.83 -4.35
N GLU A 64 -4.97 5.39 -3.12
CA GLU A 64 -5.41 4.02 -2.82
C GLU A 64 -6.76 3.71 -3.47
N LYS A 65 -7.74 4.61 -3.33
CA LYS A 65 -9.05 4.51 -3.99
C LYS A 65 -8.93 4.41 -5.50
N THR A 66 -8.07 5.21 -6.12
CA THR A 66 -7.82 5.17 -7.57
C THR A 66 -7.29 3.81 -8.00
N GLN A 67 -6.36 3.24 -7.24
CA GLN A 67 -5.83 1.91 -7.49
C GLN A 67 -6.93 0.83 -7.40
N ILE A 68 -7.72 0.84 -6.33
CA ILE A 68 -8.82 -0.11 -6.13
C ILE A 68 -9.85 -0.02 -7.25
N LEU A 69 -10.21 1.19 -7.68
CA LEU A 69 -11.15 1.39 -8.79
C LEU A 69 -10.59 0.86 -10.11
N ALA A 70 -9.30 1.02 -10.37
CA ALA A 70 -8.66 0.45 -11.56
C ALA A 70 -8.75 -1.09 -11.55
N GLU A 71 -8.42 -1.74 -10.44
CA GLU A 71 -8.53 -3.19 -10.27
C GLU A 71 -9.98 -3.69 -10.40
N ALA A 72 -10.94 -2.96 -9.83
CA ALA A 72 -12.36 -3.27 -9.94
C ALA A 72 -12.86 -3.16 -11.38
N ASN A 73 -12.47 -2.11 -12.10
CA ASN A 73 -12.86 -1.90 -13.50
C ASN A 73 -12.34 -3.01 -14.42
N LEU A 74 -11.13 -3.51 -14.18
CA LEU A 74 -10.59 -4.68 -14.90
C LEU A 74 -11.49 -5.91 -14.69
N LYS A 75 -11.85 -6.20 -13.44
CA LYS A 75 -12.74 -7.33 -13.10
C LYS A 75 -14.13 -7.18 -13.74
N VAL A 76 -14.70 -5.98 -13.70
CA VAL A 76 -15.98 -5.67 -14.35
C VAL A 76 -15.90 -5.91 -15.86
N THR A 77 -14.80 -5.48 -16.49
CA THR A 77 -14.56 -5.68 -17.92
C THR A 77 -14.50 -7.17 -18.27
N ASP A 78 -13.79 -7.96 -17.47
CA ASP A 78 -13.71 -9.42 -17.67
C ASP A 78 -15.06 -10.12 -17.52
N ILE A 79 -15.84 -9.75 -16.49
CA ILE A 79 -17.19 -10.29 -16.29
C ILE A 79 -18.08 -9.93 -17.48
N ASN A 80 -18.04 -8.69 -17.95
CA ASN A 80 -18.82 -8.25 -19.11
C ASN A 80 -18.45 -9.03 -20.38
N ARG A 81 -17.16 -9.30 -20.60
CA ARG A 81 -16.68 -10.13 -21.71
C ARG A 81 -17.24 -11.55 -21.63
N LEU A 82 -17.25 -12.15 -20.44
CA LEU A 82 -17.82 -13.49 -20.22
C LEU A 82 -19.32 -13.51 -20.47
N ILE A 83 -20.06 -12.51 -19.97
CA ILE A 83 -21.51 -12.37 -20.22
C ILE A 83 -21.78 -12.27 -21.73
N GLN A 84 -21.06 -11.42 -22.45
CA GLN A 84 -21.22 -11.27 -23.90
C GLN A 84 -20.94 -12.58 -24.65
N THR A 85 -19.93 -13.34 -24.20
CA THR A 85 -19.61 -14.64 -24.77
C THR A 85 -20.79 -15.62 -24.59
N LEU A 86 -21.39 -15.67 -23.40
CA LEU A 86 -22.53 -16.54 -23.12
C LEU A 86 -23.77 -16.14 -23.93
N LEU A 87 -24.11 -14.85 -23.97
CA LEU A 87 -25.25 -14.36 -24.75
C LEU A 87 -25.10 -14.57 -26.27
N ALA A 88 -23.88 -14.60 -26.78
CA ALA A 88 -23.62 -14.87 -28.20
C ALA A 88 -23.86 -16.34 -28.59
N ILE A 89 -23.72 -17.28 -27.65
CA ILE A 89 -23.96 -18.72 -27.90
C ILE A 89 -25.44 -18.98 -28.20
N ASP A 90 -26.35 -18.25 -27.54
CA ASP A 90 -27.80 -18.40 -27.74
C ASP A 90 -28.31 -17.86 -29.10
N ASN A 91 -27.49 -17.09 -29.83
CA ASN A 91 -27.84 -16.51 -31.14
C ASN A 91 -27.16 -17.21 -32.33
N ALA A 92 -26.47 -18.34 -32.13
CA ALA A 92 -25.98 -19.14 -33.25
C ALA A 92 -27.19 -19.63 -34.06
N PRO A 93 -27.29 -19.34 -35.38
CA PRO A 93 -28.39 -19.82 -36.18
C PRO A 93 -28.33 -21.34 -36.19
N THR A 94 -29.21 -21.99 -35.42
CA THR A 94 -29.55 -23.38 -35.67
C THR A 94 -30.04 -23.43 -37.10
N ASP A 95 -29.27 -24.06 -37.97
CA ASP A 95 -29.57 -24.31 -39.36
C ASP A 95 -30.92 -25.05 -39.41
N ARG A 96 -32.01 -24.28 -39.44
CA ARG A 96 -33.37 -24.78 -39.65
C ARG A 96 -33.52 -24.88 -41.15
N THR A 97 -32.93 -25.92 -41.73
CA THR A 97 -33.26 -26.38 -43.08
C THR A 97 -34.74 -26.76 -43.07
N PRO A 98 -35.65 -26.02 -43.73
CA PRO A 98 -37.02 -26.47 -43.90
C PRO A 98 -37.09 -27.45 -45.07
N ALA A 99 -37.74 -28.58 -44.79
CA ALA A 99 -38.38 -29.58 -45.67
C ALA A 99 -37.93 -29.67 -47.15
#